data_AF-A0A0R2L416-F1
#
_entry.id   AF-A0A0R2L416-F1
#
_cell.length_a   1.000
_cell.length_b   1.000
_cell.length_c   1.000
_cell.angle_alpha   90.00
_cell.angle_beta   90.00
_cell.angle_gamma   90.00
#
_symmetry.space_group_name_H-M   'P 1'
#
loop_
_entity.id
_entity.type
_entity.pdbx_description
1 polymer ?
#
loop_
_entity_poly.entity_id
_entity_poly.type
_entity_poly.pdbx_seq_one_letter_code
_entity_poly.pdbx_strand_id
1 'polypeptide(L)' 'MAGKTLSDYEVDIPRVAELLQDSPKLQLFFNQLTPGYQREWARFIFGVKSELTKERHIEKMKIVFEAGFKSKRAFDQRK' A
#
# COMPACT_ATOMS: atom_id res chain seq x y z
N MET A 1 -3.31 -13.39 -22.31
CA MET A 1 -3.73 -12.17 -21.56
C MET A 1 -2.56 -11.75 -20.69
N ALA A 2 -1.97 -10.57 -20.95
CA ALA A 2 -0.95 -10.02 -20.06
C ALA A 2 -1.67 -9.46 -18.81
N GLY A 3 -1.37 -10.01 -17.63
CA GLY A 3 -1.83 -9.44 -16.37
C GLY A 3 -1.17 -8.07 -16.13
N LYS A 4 -1.82 -7.20 -15.34
CA LYS A 4 -1.24 -5.91 -14.93
C LYS A 4 0.14 -6.11 -14.29
N THR A 5 1.13 -5.37 -14.78
CA THR A 5 2.48 -5.27 -14.23
C THR A 5 2.50 -4.37 -12.99
N LEU A 6 3.63 -4.30 -12.29
CA LEU A 6 3.76 -3.41 -11.13
C LEU A 6 3.71 -1.93 -11.52
N SER A 7 4.20 -1.59 -12.72
CA SER A 7 4.19 -0.22 -13.24
C SER A 7 2.76 0.27 -13.55
N ASP A 8 1.84 -0.63 -13.90
CA ASP A 8 0.44 -0.29 -14.14
C ASP A 8 -0.28 0.25 -12.90
N TYR A 9 0.28 0.04 -11.70
CA TYR A 9 -0.27 0.54 -10.43
C TYR A 9 0.34 1.88 -10.00
N GLU A 10 1.22 2.48 -10.78
CA GLU A 10 1.76 3.81 -10.47
C GLU A 10 0.66 4.87 -10.44
N VAL A 11 -0.34 4.74 -11.32
CA VAL A 11 -1.52 5.63 -11.39
C VAL A 11 -2.36 5.61 -10.11
N ASP A 12 -2.26 4.54 -9.32
CA ASP A 12 -3.02 4.35 -8.09
C ASP A 12 -2.27 4.92 -6.86
N ILE A 13 -1.00 5.33 -6.96
CA ILE A 13 -0.22 5.88 -5.84
C ILE A 13 -0.91 7.08 -5.18
N PRO A 14 -1.42 8.09 -5.92
CA PRO A 14 -2.14 9.21 -5.30
C PRO A 14 -3.35 8.74 -4.51
N ARG A 15 -4.08 7.75 -5.02
CA ARG A 15 -5.25 7.18 -4.35
C ARG A 15 -4.88 6.45 -3.06
N VAL A 16 -3.72 5.78 -3.01
CA VAL A 16 -3.21 5.21 -1.75
C VAL A 16 -2.92 6.31 -0.72
N ALA A 17 -2.34 7.43 -1.14
CA ALA A 17 -2.08 8.56 -0.24
C ALA A 17 -3.39 9.17 0.29
N GLU A 18 -4.45 9.25 -0.53
CA GLU A 18 -5.78 9.73 -0.10
C GLU A 18 -6.43 8.81 0.96
N LEU A 19 -6.22 7.49 0.89
CA LEU A 19 -6.71 6.54 1.90
C LEU A 19 -6.07 6.73 3.28
N LEU A 20 -5.00 7.53 3.36
CA LEU A 20 -4.26 7.85 4.58
C LEU A 20 -4.46 9.29 5.05
N GLN A 21 -5.36 10.07 4.42
CA GLN A 21 -5.56 11.49 4.73
C GLN A 21 -5.95 11.76 6.20
N ASP A 22 -6.70 10.85 6.82
CA ASP A 22 -7.06 10.93 8.25
C ASP A 22 -5.89 10.65 9.19
N SER A 23 -4.72 10.30 8.66
CA SER A 23 -3.51 10.00 9.41
C SER A 23 -2.29 10.62 8.72
N PRO A 24 -2.06 11.94 8.89
CA PRO A 24 -0.96 12.67 8.23
C PRO A 24 0.42 12.01 8.43
N LYS A 25 0.64 11.40 9.59
CA LYS A 25 1.87 10.63 9.88
C LYS A 25 2.05 9.45 8.92
N LEU A 26 1.00 8.65 8.70
CA LEU A 26 1.05 7.48 7.82
C LEU A 26 1.11 7.90 6.35
N GLN A 27 0.37 8.96 5.99
CA GLN A 27 0.43 9.54 4.65
C GLN A 27 1.84 10.04 4.32
N LEU A 28 2.48 10.79 5.23
CA LEU A 28 3.85 11.25 5.07
C LEU A 28 4.83 10.06 4.94
N PHE A 29 4.66 9.04 5.79
CA PHE A 29 5.49 7.83 5.71
C PHE A 29 5.38 7.15 4.34
N PHE A 30 4.15 7.00 3.82
CA PHE A 30 3.91 6.46 2.48
C PHE A 30 4.55 7.31 1.38
N ASN A 31 4.40 8.63 1.45
CA ASN A 31 4.95 9.57 0.47
C ASN A 31 6.49 9.57 0.43
N GLN A 32 7.15 9.20 1.54
CA GLN A 32 8.61 9.07 1.64
C GLN A 32 9.15 7.70 1.16
N LEU A 33 8.28 6.73 0.90
CA LEU A 33 8.70 5.45 0.33
C LEU A 33 9.24 5.64 -1.09
N THR A 34 10.16 4.79 -1.50
CA THR A 34 10.58 4.75 -2.91
C THR A 34 9.40 4.34 -3.80
N PRO A 35 9.35 4.78 -5.07
CA PRO A 35 8.23 4.45 -5.97
C PRO A 35 7.98 2.94 -6.13
N GLY A 36 9.01 2.09 -5.93
CA GLY A 36 8.84 0.63 -5.89
C GLY A 36 7.87 0.18 -4.80
N TYR A 37 8.10 0.59 -3.54
CA TYR A 37 7.24 0.23 -2.42
C TYR A 37 5.84 0.84 -2.54
N GLN A 38 5.73 2.07 -3.05
CA GLN A 38 4.43 2.71 -3.28
C GLN A 38 3.59 1.89 -4.27
N ARG A 39 4.18 1.45 -5.38
CA ARG A 39 3.52 0.57 -6.37
C ARG A 39 3.16 -0.80 -5.79
N GLU A 40 3.99 -1.36 -4.91
CA GLU A 40 3.64 -2.62 -4.24
C GLU A 40 2.38 -2.49 -3.37
N TRP A 41 2.24 -1.39 -2.62
CA TRP A 41 1.03 -1.12 -1.84
C TRP A 41 -0.18 -0.83 -2.71
N ALA A 42 -0.01 -0.04 -3.76
CA ALA A 42 -1.05 0.23 -4.75
C ALA A 42 -1.56 -1.08 -5.39
N ARG A 43 -0.65 -1.96 -5.81
CA ARG A 43 -0.99 -3.31 -6.30
C ARG A 43 -1.70 -4.16 -5.25
N PHE A 44 -1.22 -4.15 -4.01
CA PHE A 44 -1.82 -4.95 -2.94
C PHE A 44 -3.27 -4.53 -2.71
N ILE A 45 -3.56 -3.23 -2.67
CA ILE A 45 -4.90 -2.69 -2.43
C ILE A 45 -5.78 -2.77 -3.69
N PHE A 46 -5.35 -2.22 -4.83
CA PHE A 46 -6.19 -2.09 -6.02
C PHE A 46 -6.12 -3.27 -6.99
N GLY A 47 -5.22 -4.23 -6.74
CA GLY A 47 -5.12 -5.47 -7.52
C GLY A 47 -6.22 -6.49 -7.23
N VAL A 48 -7.03 -6.29 -6.17
CA VAL A 48 -8.16 -7.16 -5.83
C VAL A 48 -9.49 -6.53 -6.26
N LYS A 49 -10.46 -7.37 -6.65
CA LYS A 49 -11.80 -6.92 -7.06
C LYS A 49 -12.77 -6.71 -5.89
N SER A 50 -12.55 -7.40 -4.78
CA SER A 50 -13.46 -7.39 -3.62
C SER A 50 -13.19 -6.18 -2.73
N GLU A 51 -14.18 -5.31 -2.56
CA GLU A 51 -14.09 -4.13 -1.69
C GLU A 51 -13.75 -4.51 -0.25
N LEU A 52 -14.38 -5.55 0.31
CA LEU A 52 -14.07 -6.05 1.66
C LEU A 52 -12.60 -6.47 1.81
N THR A 53 -12.01 -7.04 0.75
CA THR A 53 -10.59 -7.40 0.75
C THR A 53 -9.70 -6.16 0.64
N LYS A 54 -10.12 -5.14 -0.11
CA LYS A 54 -9.41 -3.84 -0.16
C LYS A 54 -9.36 -3.19 1.21
N GLU A 55 -10.48 -3.14 1.92
CA GLU A 55 -10.56 -2.57 3.28
C GLU A 55 -9.56 -3.26 4.22
N ARG A 56 -9.56 -4.60 4.24
CA ARG A 56 -8.60 -5.39 5.04
C ARG A 56 -7.15 -5.12 4.63
N HIS A 57 -6.87 -4.92 3.34
CA HIS A 57 -5.53 -4.59 2.86
C HIS A 57 -5.09 -3.19 3.29
N ILE A 58 -6.01 -2.22 3.31
CA ILE A 58 -5.77 -0.85 3.80
C ILE A 58 -5.47 -0.88 5.30
N GLU A 59 -6.28 -1.60 6.09
CA GLU A 59 -6.03 -1.78 7.53
C GLU A 59 -4.67 -2.45 7.78
N LYS A 60 -4.35 -3.49 7.02
CA LYS A 60 -3.04 -4.16 7.11
C LYS A 60 -1.90 -3.20 6.78
N MET A 61 -2.04 -2.33 5.78
CA MET A 61 -1.05 -1.30 5.44
C MET A 61 -0.84 -0.34 6.60
N LYS A 62 -1.92 0.15 7.23
CA LYS A 62 -1.84 1.04 8.40
C LYS A 62 -1.07 0.39 9.55
N ILE A 63 -1.43 -0.85 9.91
CA ILE A 63 -0.72 -1.64 10.95
C ILE A 63 0.78 -1.79 10.62
N VAL A 64 1.11 -2.03 9.36
CA VAL A 64 2.49 -2.22 8.90
C VAL A 64 3.30 -0.92 9.02
N PHE A 65 2.71 0.22 8.64
CA PHE A 65 3.33 1.54 8.76
C PHE A 65 3.45 2.00 10.20
N GLU A 66 2.47 1.74 11.05
CA GLU A 66 2.54 2.03 12.49
C GLU A 66 3.67 1.26 13.17
N ALA A 67 3.95 0.04 12.70
CA ALA A 67 5.09 -0.75 13.14
C ALA A 67 6.44 -0.33 12.49
N GLY A 68 6.45 0.70 11.63
CA GLY A 68 7.67 1.25 11.01
C GLY A 68 8.20 0.47 9.80
N PHE A 69 7.43 -0.47 9.23
CA PHE A 69 7.89 -1.29 8.11
C PHE A 69 7.44 -0.71 6.76
N LYS A 70 8.36 -0.71 5.79
CA LYS A 70 8.11 -0.16 4.43
C LYS A 70 7.27 -1.07 3.53
N SER A 71 7.25 -2.37 3.82
CA SER A 71 6.55 -3.38 3.03
C SER A 71 5.89 -4.43 3.92
N LYS A 72 4.80 -5.02 3.42
CA LYS A 72 4.14 -6.16 4.06
C LYS A 72 5.11 -7.33 4.27
N ARG A 73 6.00 -7.59 3.31
CA ARG A 73 6.99 -8.67 3.41
C ARG A 73 7.94 -8.46 4.60
N ALA A 74 8.51 -7.25 4.75
CA ALA A 74 9.41 -6.95 5.86
C ALA A 74 8.70 -7.12 7.22
N PHE A 75 7.43 -6.72 7.30
CA PHE A 75 6.60 -6.91 8.49
C PHE A 75 6.31 -8.40 8.77
N ASP A 76 5.98 -9.19 7.76
CA ASP A 76 5.66 -10.60 7.95
C ASP A 76 6.90 -11.44 8.30
N GLN A 77 8.10 -10.98 7.93
CA GLN A 77 9.39 -11.63 8.21
C GLN A 77 10.00 -11.30 9.57
N ARG A 78 9.39 -10.41 10.37
CA ARG A 78 9.92 -10.00 11.69
C ARG A 78 9.83 -11.07 12.80
N LYS A 79 9.41 -12.29 12.45
CA LYS A 79 9.29 -13.40 13.39
C LYS A 79 10.63 -14.05 13.65
#